data_AF-A0A8D5FGN5-F1
#
_entry.id   AF-A0A8D5FGN5-F1
#
_cell.length_a   1.000
_cell.length_b   1.000
_cell.length_c   1.000
_cell.angle_alpha   90.00
_cell.angle_beta   90.00
_cell.angle_gamma   90.00
#
_symmetry.space_group_name_H-M   'P 1'
#
loop_
_entity.id
_entity.type
_entity.pdbx_description
1 polymer ?
#
loop_
_entity_poly.entity_id
_entity_poly.type
_entity_poly.pdbx_seq_one_letter_code
_entity_poly.pdbx_strand_id
1 'polypeptide(L)'
;MKPVVAGMAGKFIGQEIRTREILEHAAKLSILFSSEKEQAMQYREFIGESLSRIYLPVYFAGEKLVDAVDGRSLGNAEKYIKWIGKGSLPQRLWEPRFISTLCPRCGGLLDGERDSLVLGCENCETLWQEHKGRFQLLKWKVISSDKADAFFLPFWKITFQTQKGELKSFADFLRLTNQPVLVEKADNERPLAFWIPAFKIHPKAFLQISTKVTTAQKYIPPGKKAFPGHAYPVTFPWREAFQALKSVLAAAAVSRKNIYPLLPGLRICSAGYALRYLPFTVRSHDLVQQHIPVTVVSAALKYGRRL
;
A
#
# COMPACT_ATOMS: atom_id res chain seq x y z
N MET A 1 42.69 -22.67 8.29
CA MET A 1 41.85 -21.81 7.42
C MET A 1 41.24 -20.73 8.29
N LYS A 2 41.32 -19.44 7.94
CA LYS A 2 40.72 -18.37 8.77
C LYS A 2 39.19 -18.38 8.57
N PRO A 3 38.37 -18.39 9.63
CA PRO A 3 36.92 -18.30 9.50
C PRO A 3 36.53 -16.95 8.86
N VAL A 4 35.46 -16.93 8.08
CA VAL A 4 34.90 -15.68 7.55
C VAL A 4 34.30 -14.91 8.73
N VAL A 5 34.91 -13.78 9.08
CA VAL A 5 34.46 -12.90 10.17
C VAL A 5 33.81 -11.64 9.60
N ALA A 6 32.92 -11.00 10.38
CA ALA A 6 32.16 -9.82 9.95
C ALA A 6 33.01 -8.64 9.41
N GLY A 7 34.28 -8.55 9.80
CA GLY A 7 35.22 -7.53 9.33
C GLY A 7 35.94 -7.87 8.01
N MET A 8 35.75 -9.06 7.43
CA MET A 8 36.37 -9.42 6.17
C MET A 8 35.67 -8.71 5.00
N ALA A 9 36.45 -8.07 4.15
CA ALA A 9 35.95 -7.41 2.95
C ALA A 9 35.39 -8.45 1.97
N GLY A 10 34.07 -8.43 1.78
CA GLY A 10 33.35 -9.26 0.82
C GLY A 10 32.60 -8.41 -0.21
N LYS A 11 32.17 -9.06 -1.30
CA LYS A 11 31.30 -8.46 -2.31
C LYS A 11 29.92 -9.13 -2.27
N PHE A 12 28.88 -8.36 -2.51
CA PHE A 12 27.50 -8.85 -2.57
C PHE A 12 27.07 -8.99 -4.02
N ILE A 13 26.47 -10.13 -4.34
CA ILE A 13 25.90 -10.35 -5.67
C ILE A 13 24.49 -9.75 -5.67
N GLY A 14 24.25 -8.78 -6.56
CA GLY A 14 22.94 -8.16 -6.69
C GLY A 14 21.86 -9.14 -7.15
N GLN A 15 20.59 -8.85 -6.82
CA GLN A 15 19.46 -9.61 -7.32
C GLN A 15 19.31 -9.40 -8.84
N GLU A 16 19.43 -10.48 -9.62
CA GLU A 16 19.23 -10.44 -11.08
C GLU A 16 17.76 -10.65 -11.48
N ILE A 17 16.99 -11.34 -10.63
CA ILE A 17 15.57 -11.62 -10.83
C ILE A 17 14.74 -10.40 -10.43
N ARG A 18 13.59 -10.14 -11.04
CA ARG A 18 12.72 -9.03 -10.60
C ARG A 18 11.98 -9.42 -9.31
N THR A 19 11.78 -8.49 -8.38
CA THR A 19 11.05 -8.75 -7.12
C THR A 19 9.67 -9.35 -7.37
N ARG A 20 8.96 -8.87 -8.40
CA ARG A 20 7.65 -9.41 -8.79
C ARG A 20 7.70 -10.89 -9.13
N GLU A 21 8.72 -11.32 -9.87
CA GLU A 21 8.90 -12.72 -10.27
C GLU A 21 9.18 -13.63 -9.06
N ILE A 22 9.97 -13.13 -8.09
CA ILE A 22 10.21 -13.83 -6.82
C ILE A 22 8.91 -14.04 -6.06
N LEU A 23 8.09 -12.99 -5.93
CA LEU A 23 6.79 -13.08 -5.26
C LEU A 23 5.83 -14.02 -6.01
N GLU A 24 5.82 -13.99 -7.34
CA GLU A 24 5.06 -14.92 -8.17
C GLU A 24 5.49 -16.38 -7.95
N HIS A 25 6.79 -16.65 -7.83
CA HIS A 25 7.32 -17.99 -7.51
C HIS A 25 6.94 -18.44 -6.10
N ALA A 26 7.14 -17.59 -5.08
CA ALA A 26 6.76 -17.90 -3.70
C ALA A 26 5.26 -18.22 -3.60
N ALA A 27 4.44 -17.47 -4.33
CA ALA A 27 3.00 -17.65 -4.32
C ALA A 27 2.51 -18.81 -5.21
N LYS A 28 3.36 -19.43 -6.03
CA LYS A 28 3.10 -20.75 -6.65
C LYS A 28 3.37 -21.88 -5.65
N LEU A 29 4.43 -21.74 -4.85
CA LEU A 29 4.76 -22.71 -3.79
C LEU A 29 3.64 -22.79 -2.75
N SER A 30 3.04 -21.67 -2.34
CA SER A 30 1.90 -21.69 -1.41
C SER A 30 0.66 -22.38 -1.98
N ILE A 31 0.42 -22.29 -3.29
CA ILE A 31 -0.69 -22.99 -3.95
C ILE A 31 -0.46 -24.51 -3.94
N LEU A 32 0.79 -24.97 -4.13
CA LEU A 32 1.13 -26.41 -4.08
C LEU A 32 0.82 -27.05 -2.72
N PHE A 33 0.78 -26.26 -1.65
CA PHE A 33 0.43 -26.73 -0.29
C PHE A 33 -1.04 -26.46 0.09
N SER A 34 -1.85 -25.88 -0.79
CA SER A 34 -3.28 -25.62 -0.54
C SER A 34 -4.16 -26.67 -1.21
N SER A 35 -5.10 -27.25 -0.46
CA SER A 35 -6.05 -28.26 -0.96
C SER A 35 -7.19 -27.70 -1.81
N GLU A 36 -7.12 -26.43 -2.21
CA GLU A 36 -8.16 -25.78 -3.01
C GLU A 36 -7.91 -26.06 -4.51
N LYS A 37 -8.88 -26.75 -5.13
CA LYS A 37 -8.91 -27.08 -6.58
C LYS A 37 -8.50 -25.88 -7.44
N GLU A 38 -7.77 -26.16 -8.52
CA GLU A 38 -7.35 -25.24 -9.59
C GLU A 38 -8.50 -24.37 -10.15
N GLN A 39 -8.92 -23.34 -9.42
CA GLN A 39 -9.58 -22.21 -10.05
C GLN A 39 -8.49 -21.39 -10.71
N ALA A 40 -8.57 -21.24 -12.04
CA ALA A 40 -7.64 -20.42 -12.80
C ALA A 40 -7.59 -19.01 -12.19
N MET A 41 -6.49 -18.69 -11.52
CA MET A 41 -6.34 -17.43 -10.81
C MET A 41 -6.31 -16.27 -11.80
N GLN A 42 -7.36 -15.45 -11.77
CA GLN A 42 -7.59 -14.41 -12.78
C GLN A 42 -6.75 -13.15 -12.53
N TYR A 43 -6.49 -12.81 -11.27
CA TYR A 43 -5.72 -11.63 -10.90
C TYR A 43 -5.05 -11.84 -9.54
N ARG A 44 -3.79 -11.40 -9.42
CA ARG A 44 -3.04 -11.37 -8.17
C ARG A 44 -2.26 -10.06 -8.10
N GLU A 45 -2.23 -9.49 -6.91
CA GLU A 45 -1.42 -8.32 -6.58
C GLU A 45 -0.79 -8.50 -5.21
N PHE A 46 0.43 -7.99 -5.06
CA PHE A 46 1.20 -8.05 -3.82
C PHE A 46 1.23 -6.65 -3.21
N ILE A 47 0.41 -6.43 -2.18
CA ILE A 47 0.17 -5.11 -1.60
C ILE A 47 0.90 -5.03 -0.27
N GLY A 48 1.88 -4.12 -0.15
CA GLY A 48 2.67 -3.95 1.07
C GLY A 48 3.61 -5.11 1.39
N GLU A 49 3.82 -6.02 0.44
CA GLU A 49 4.73 -7.15 0.62
C GLU A 49 6.19 -6.69 0.70
N SER A 50 6.92 -7.24 1.66
CA SER A 50 8.35 -6.97 1.87
C SER A 50 9.19 -8.16 1.46
N LEU A 51 10.23 -7.91 0.65
CA LEU A 51 11.20 -8.93 0.29
C LEU A 51 12.41 -8.86 1.23
N SER A 52 12.59 -9.91 2.03
CA SER A 52 13.82 -10.10 2.81
C SER A 52 14.82 -10.92 2.00
N ARG A 53 16.05 -10.42 1.86
CA ARG A 53 17.14 -11.13 1.18
C ARG A 53 18.16 -11.59 2.22
N ILE A 54 18.35 -12.89 2.30
CA ILE A 54 19.36 -13.51 3.15
C ILE A 54 20.50 -13.96 2.24
N TYR A 55 21.70 -13.47 2.50
CA TYR A 55 22.89 -13.84 1.73
C TYR A 55 23.58 -15.03 2.39
N LEU A 56 23.88 -16.05 1.60
CA LEU A 56 24.78 -17.14 2.00
C LEU A 56 26.22 -16.67 1.77
N PRO A 57 27.04 -16.52 2.83
CA PRO A 57 28.44 -16.18 2.66
C PRO A 57 29.20 -17.38 2.07
N VAL A 58 29.99 -17.14 1.03
CA VAL A 58 30.80 -18.16 0.34
C VAL A 58 32.18 -17.62 0.01
N TYR A 59 33.16 -18.51 -0.11
CA TYR A 59 34.51 -18.16 -0.53
C TYR A 59 35.10 -19.22 -1.47
N PHE A 60 36.15 -18.85 -2.20
CA PHE A 60 36.88 -19.76 -3.08
C PHE A 60 38.08 -20.35 -2.35
N ALA A 61 38.23 -21.67 -2.41
CA ALA A 61 39.38 -22.41 -1.92
C ALA A 61 39.96 -23.22 -3.08
N GLY A 62 40.92 -22.64 -3.81
CA GLY A 62 41.38 -23.19 -5.09
C GLY A 62 40.23 -23.24 -6.10
N GLU A 63 40.01 -24.41 -6.70
CA GLU A 63 38.96 -24.66 -7.70
C GLU A 63 37.58 -24.95 -7.07
N LYS A 64 37.42 -24.82 -5.75
CA LYS A 64 36.16 -25.13 -5.06
C LYS A 64 35.51 -23.87 -4.52
N LEU A 65 34.19 -23.78 -4.70
CA LEU A 65 33.34 -22.86 -3.94
C LEU A 65 32.99 -23.53 -2.61
N VAL A 66 33.12 -22.78 -1.52
CA VAL A 66 32.92 -23.29 -0.15
C VAL A 66 31.93 -22.40 0.59
N ASP A 67 31.00 -23.02 1.30
CA ASP A 67 30.12 -22.36 2.25
C ASP A 67 30.93 -21.84 3.44
N ALA A 68 30.84 -20.55 3.71
CA ALA A 68 31.58 -19.92 4.80
C ALA A 68 31.00 -20.17 6.19
N VAL A 69 29.77 -20.69 6.27
CA VAL A 69 29.06 -20.97 7.54
C VAL A 69 29.49 -22.31 8.11
N ASP A 70 29.48 -23.37 7.29
CA ASP A 70 29.74 -24.75 7.73
C ASP A 70 30.94 -25.43 7.06
N GLY A 71 31.61 -24.74 6.12
CA GLY A 71 32.81 -25.23 5.44
C GLY A 71 32.55 -26.27 4.35
N ARG A 72 31.28 -26.54 3.99
CA ARG A 72 30.96 -27.52 2.95
C ARG A 72 31.33 -27.03 1.56
N SER A 73 31.85 -27.94 0.72
CA SER A 73 32.08 -27.63 -0.69
C SER A 73 30.76 -27.61 -1.46
N LEU A 74 30.50 -26.51 -2.16
CA LEU A 74 29.31 -26.28 -2.99
C LEU A 74 29.53 -26.66 -4.47
N GLY A 75 30.75 -27.09 -4.82
CA GLY A 75 31.12 -27.53 -6.17
C GLY A 75 32.30 -26.76 -6.77
N ASN A 76 32.51 -26.94 -8.08
CA ASN A 76 33.59 -26.30 -8.82
C ASN A 76 33.34 -24.80 -9.00
N ALA A 77 34.35 -23.99 -8.65
CA ALA A 77 34.39 -22.54 -8.73
C ALA A 77 34.13 -21.99 -10.14
N GLU A 78 34.56 -22.68 -11.19
CA GLU A 78 34.46 -22.24 -12.59
C GLU A 78 33.02 -21.92 -13.01
N LYS A 79 32.05 -22.69 -12.49
CA LYS A 79 30.62 -22.48 -12.74
C LYS A 79 30.11 -21.13 -12.25
N TYR A 80 30.82 -20.51 -11.30
CA TYR A 80 30.43 -19.32 -10.57
C TYR A 80 31.28 -18.08 -10.90
N ILE A 81 32.34 -18.23 -11.71
CA ILE A 81 33.26 -17.15 -12.09
C ILE A 81 32.53 -15.93 -12.66
N LYS A 82 31.48 -16.15 -13.45
CA LYS A 82 30.65 -15.09 -14.06
C LYS A 82 30.02 -14.12 -13.04
N TRP A 83 29.86 -14.52 -11.78
CA TRP A 83 29.26 -13.69 -10.73
C TRP A 83 30.30 -12.92 -9.92
N ILE A 84 31.58 -13.30 -9.97
CA ILE A 84 32.68 -12.61 -9.27
C ILE A 84 32.79 -11.15 -9.74
N GLY A 85 32.73 -10.93 -11.06
CA GLY A 85 32.80 -9.61 -11.67
C GLY A 85 31.56 -8.74 -11.44
N LYS A 86 30.43 -9.35 -11.03
CA LYS A 86 29.17 -8.66 -10.77
C LYS A 86 28.98 -8.25 -9.30
N GLY A 87 29.88 -8.71 -8.43
CA GLY A 87 29.84 -8.38 -7.01
C GLY A 87 30.08 -6.89 -6.79
N SER A 88 29.18 -6.24 -6.06
CA SER A 88 29.34 -4.85 -5.63
C SER A 88 29.75 -4.78 -4.16
N LEU A 89 30.38 -3.67 -3.78
CA LEU A 89 30.61 -3.39 -2.37
C LEU A 89 29.26 -3.25 -1.65
N PRO A 90 29.18 -3.61 -0.36
CA PRO A 90 27.96 -3.44 0.43
C PRO A 90 27.46 -2.00 0.31
N GLN A 91 26.30 -1.81 -0.31
CA GLN A 91 25.62 -0.54 -0.21
C GLN A 91 24.98 -0.48 1.18
N ARG A 92 25.31 0.56 1.95
CA ARG A 92 24.73 0.87 3.26
C ARG A 92 23.30 1.40 3.14
N LEU A 93 22.48 0.79 2.29
CA LEU A 93 21.07 1.15 2.09
C LEU A 93 20.22 0.87 3.33
N TRP A 94 20.71 0.05 4.25
CA TRP A 94 20.08 -0.24 5.54
C TRP A 94 20.37 0.82 6.61
N GLU A 95 21.34 1.72 6.39
CA GLU A 95 21.61 2.80 7.35
C GLU A 95 20.44 3.80 7.34
N PRO A 96 19.91 4.16 8.52
CA PRO A 96 18.81 5.12 8.60
C PRO A 96 19.26 6.48 8.04
N ARG A 97 18.46 7.02 7.12
CA ARG A 97 18.62 8.39 6.63
C ARG A 97 17.68 9.29 7.39
N PHE A 98 18.24 10.27 8.07
CA PHE A 98 17.47 11.26 8.80
C PHE A 98 17.15 12.45 7.89
N ILE A 99 15.91 12.93 7.97
CA ILE A 99 15.47 14.18 7.35
C ILE A 99 14.95 15.09 8.45
N SER A 100 15.21 16.39 8.32
CA SER A 100 14.76 17.38 9.29
C SER A 100 13.24 17.50 9.28
N THR A 101 12.57 17.33 10.43
CA THR A 101 11.11 17.51 10.59
C THR A 101 10.70 18.99 10.63
N LEU A 102 11.32 19.80 9.78
CA LEU A 102 10.96 21.20 9.56
C LEU A 102 10.09 21.32 8.31
N CYS A 103 9.04 22.13 8.41
CA CYS A 103 8.12 22.40 7.33
C CYS A 103 8.85 23.14 6.20
N PRO A 104 8.91 22.58 4.98
CA PRO A 104 9.59 23.23 3.85
C PRO A 104 8.97 24.59 3.44
N ARG A 105 7.75 24.89 3.90
CA ARG A 105 7.04 26.13 3.55
C ARG A 105 7.28 27.28 4.52
N CYS A 106 7.28 27.01 5.83
CA CYS A 106 7.33 28.07 6.85
C CYS A 106 8.42 27.87 7.91
N GLY A 107 9.20 26.79 7.85
CA GLY A 107 10.25 26.48 8.84
C GLY A 107 9.75 26.03 10.22
N GLY A 108 8.43 25.92 10.42
CA GLY A 108 7.86 25.40 11.67
C GLY A 108 8.06 23.89 11.83
N LEU A 109 7.81 23.36 13.02
CA LEU A 109 7.91 21.92 13.27
C LEU A 109 6.80 21.15 12.54
N LEU A 110 7.16 19.98 12.03
CA LEU A 110 6.24 18.97 11.52
C LEU A 110 5.93 17.97 12.63
N ASP A 111 4.63 17.73 12.86
CA ASP A 111 4.12 16.82 13.88
C ASP A 111 3.47 15.57 13.26
N GLY A 112 3.51 14.46 14.00
CA GLY A 112 2.89 13.20 13.62
C GLY A 112 3.33 12.04 14.54
N GLU A 113 2.49 11.01 14.61
CA GLU A 113 2.82 9.80 15.37
C GLU A 113 4.02 9.05 14.75
N ARG A 114 4.69 8.21 15.56
CA ARG A 114 5.92 7.47 15.19
C ARG A 114 5.81 6.64 13.90
N ASP A 115 4.63 6.09 13.64
CA ASP A 115 4.31 5.25 12.48
C ASP A 115 3.59 6.01 11.36
N SER A 116 3.41 7.32 11.51
CA SER A 116 2.75 8.16 10.51
C SER A 116 3.67 8.42 9.31
N LEU A 117 3.14 8.17 8.12
CA LEU A 117 3.75 8.47 6.83
C LEU A 117 3.45 9.90 6.36
N VAL A 118 2.62 10.62 7.12
CA VAL A 118 2.23 12.00 6.83
C VAL A 118 2.43 12.84 8.08
N LEU A 119 3.11 13.97 7.93
CA LEU A 119 3.35 14.93 9.00
C LEU A 119 2.56 16.21 8.74
N GLY A 120 2.02 16.81 9.80
CA GLY A 120 1.29 18.06 9.75
C GLY A 120 2.13 19.25 10.21
N CYS A 121 1.93 20.41 9.58
CA CYS A 121 2.43 21.69 10.09
C CYS A 121 1.24 22.54 10.52
N GLU A 122 1.05 22.71 11.83
CA GLU A 122 -0.03 23.55 12.38
C GLU A 122 0.11 25.02 11.98
N ASN A 123 1.33 25.55 11.92
CA ASN A 123 1.59 26.97 11.63
C ASN A 123 1.10 27.43 10.24
N CYS A 124 1.15 26.56 9.23
CA CYS A 124 0.77 26.93 7.86
C CYS A 124 -0.26 25.99 7.23
N GLU A 125 -0.91 25.16 8.05
CA GLU A 125 -2.01 24.27 7.69
C GLU A 125 -1.71 23.35 6.49
N THR A 126 -0.57 22.66 6.56
CA THR A 126 -0.08 21.80 5.48
C THR A 126 0.20 20.38 5.96
N LEU A 127 -0.02 19.40 5.07
CA LEU A 127 0.37 18.01 5.28
C LEU A 127 1.47 17.63 4.30
N TRP A 128 2.47 16.91 4.79
CA TRP A 128 3.66 16.52 4.04
C TRP A 128 3.86 15.01 4.11
N GLN A 129 4.16 14.40 2.97
CA GLN A 129 4.64 13.02 2.92
C GLN A 129 6.11 13.00 2.53
N GLU A 130 6.86 12.03 3.05
CA GLU A 130 8.22 11.77 2.60
C GLU A 130 8.19 11.05 1.23
N HIS A 131 9.06 11.49 0.32
CA HIS A 131 9.37 10.75 -0.90
C HIS A 131 10.81 10.96 -1.34
N LYS A 132 11.63 9.90 -1.26
CA LYS A 132 13.04 9.87 -1.70
C LYS A 132 13.91 10.94 -1.01
N GLY A 133 13.79 11.06 0.30
CA GLY A 133 14.51 11.99 1.17
C GLY A 133 13.98 13.41 1.15
N ARG A 134 12.78 13.66 0.59
CA ARG A 134 12.20 15.01 0.47
C ARG A 134 10.73 15.01 0.86
N PHE A 135 10.29 16.08 1.52
CA PHE A 135 8.88 16.29 1.80
C PHE A 135 8.14 16.83 0.58
N GLN A 136 7.00 16.20 0.29
CA GLN A 136 6.08 16.60 -0.76
C GLN A 136 4.75 17.04 -0.16
N LEU A 137 4.27 18.20 -0.59
CA LEU A 137 2.99 18.75 -0.13
C LEU A 137 1.83 17.88 -0.60
N LEU A 138 0.97 17.49 0.34
CA LEU A 138 -0.23 16.71 0.07
C LEU A 138 -1.46 17.57 -0.16
N LYS A 139 -2.28 17.17 -1.12
CA LYS A 139 -3.67 17.65 -1.22
C LYS A 139 -4.49 16.92 -0.17
N TRP A 140 -5.11 17.65 0.74
CA TRP A 140 -5.90 17.06 1.82
C TRP A 140 -7.15 17.88 2.13
N LYS A 141 -8.17 17.23 2.72
CA LYS A 141 -9.36 17.88 3.28
C LYS A 141 -9.91 17.04 4.44
N VAL A 142 -10.61 17.68 5.36
CA VAL A 142 -11.38 17.05 6.42
C VAL A 142 -12.85 17.20 6.11
N ILE A 143 -13.61 16.10 6.23
CA ILE A 143 -15.06 16.12 6.07
C ILE A 143 -15.66 16.59 7.40
N SER A 144 -16.52 17.60 7.36
CA SER A 144 -17.12 18.19 8.57
C SER A 144 -17.85 17.13 9.39
N SER A 145 -17.79 17.29 10.71
CA SER A 145 -18.61 16.53 11.65
C SER A 145 -19.67 17.44 12.27
N ASP A 146 -20.82 16.86 12.60
CA ASP A 146 -21.86 17.44 13.45
C ASP A 146 -21.57 17.25 14.95
N LYS A 147 -20.55 16.46 15.31
CA LYS A 147 -20.18 16.15 16.69
C LYS A 147 -18.79 16.68 17.06
N ALA A 148 -18.69 17.26 18.25
CA ALA A 148 -17.44 17.83 18.76
C ALA A 148 -16.37 16.77 19.06
N ASP A 149 -16.77 15.55 19.41
CA ASP A 149 -15.91 14.41 19.79
C ASP A 149 -15.64 13.44 18.64
N ALA A 150 -15.81 13.89 17.39
CA ALA A 150 -15.61 13.05 16.22
C ALA A 150 -14.17 12.56 16.10
N PHE A 151 -14.03 11.25 15.87
CA PHE A 151 -12.76 10.62 15.59
C PHE A 151 -12.54 10.50 14.09
N PHE A 152 -11.42 11.01 13.59
CA PHE A 152 -11.17 11.10 12.15
C PHE A 152 -10.29 9.96 11.66
N LEU A 153 -10.79 9.19 10.68
CA LEU A 153 -10.00 8.16 10.00
C LEU A 153 -9.52 8.66 8.64
N PRO A 154 -8.24 8.45 8.27
CA PRO A 154 -7.70 8.91 7.01
C PRO A 154 -7.97 7.92 5.87
N PHE A 155 -8.30 8.46 4.70
CA PHE A 155 -8.55 7.73 3.46
C PHE A 155 -7.80 8.38 2.29
N TRP A 156 -7.17 7.55 1.46
CA TRP A 156 -6.71 7.96 0.14
C TRP A 156 -7.91 8.00 -0.81
N LYS A 157 -8.23 9.20 -1.30
CA LYS A 157 -9.12 9.38 -2.44
C LYS A 157 -8.30 9.34 -3.72
N ILE A 158 -8.41 8.26 -4.48
CA ILE A 158 -7.63 8.01 -5.69
C ILE A 158 -8.53 8.14 -6.91
N THR A 159 -8.23 9.12 -7.76
CA THR A 159 -8.86 9.31 -9.07
C THR A 159 -7.91 8.80 -10.14
N PHE A 160 -8.43 8.25 -11.24
CA PHE A 160 -7.58 7.66 -12.26
C PHE A 160 -8.24 7.75 -13.65
N GLN A 161 -7.44 7.48 -14.68
CA GLN A 161 -7.91 7.35 -16.05
C GLN A 161 -7.51 5.98 -16.61
N THR A 162 -8.43 5.33 -17.31
CA THR A 162 -8.18 4.04 -17.99
C THR A 162 -7.88 4.23 -19.47
N GLN A 163 -7.02 3.38 -20.02
CA GLN A 163 -6.57 3.46 -21.42
C GLN A 163 -7.71 3.25 -22.45
N LYS A 164 -8.65 2.33 -22.15
CA LYS A 164 -9.76 1.96 -23.05
C LYS A 164 -11.10 2.61 -22.71
N GLY A 165 -11.13 3.52 -21.75
CA GLY A 165 -12.35 4.22 -21.38
C GLY A 165 -13.46 3.36 -20.77
N GLU A 166 -13.17 2.14 -20.34
CA GLU A 166 -14.14 1.17 -19.78
C GLU A 166 -14.69 1.62 -18.42
N LEU A 167 -13.97 2.50 -17.71
CA LEU A 167 -14.31 2.95 -16.36
C LEU A 167 -13.92 4.43 -16.19
N LYS A 168 -14.83 5.35 -16.55
CA LYS A 168 -14.57 6.80 -16.51
C LYS A 168 -15.35 7.51 -15.39
N SER A 169 -16.61 7.15 -15.26
CA SER A 169 -17.56 7.79 -14.35
C SER A 169 -17.89 6.91 -13.16
N PHE A 170 -18.47 7.52 -12.13
CA PHE A 170 -19.04 6.78 -11.01
C PHE A 170 -20.21 5.89 -11.47
N ALA A 171 -21.01 6.32 -12.44
CA ALA A 171 -22.04 5.49 -13.06
C ALA A 171 -21.48 4.22 -13.71
N ASP A 172 -20.34 4.30 -14.40
CA ASP A 172 -19.69 3.13 -15.00
C ASP A 172 -19.31 2.11 -13.93
N PHE A 173 -18.79 2.57 -12.78
CA PHE A 173 -18.49 1.71 -11.65
C PHE A 173 -19.74 1.01 -11.10
N LEU A 174 -20.83 1.74 -10.90
CA LEU A 174 -22.09 1.19 -10.38
C LEU A 174 -22.65 0.11 -11.32
N ARG A 175 -22.67 0.38 -12.63
CA ARG A 175 -23.13 -0.57 -13.66
C ARG A 175 -22.23 -1.80 -13.74
N LEU A 176 -20.91 -1.57 -13.84
CA LEU A 176 -19.92 -2.63 -13.99
C LEU A 176 -19.95 -3.60 -12.79
N THR A 177 -20.10 -3.06 -11.58
CA THR A 177 -20.18 -3.87 -10.35
C THR A 177 -21.59 -4.36 -10.02
N ASN A 178 -22.59 -4.03 -10.85
CA ASN A 178 -24.00 -4.39 -10.68
C ASN A 178 -24.58 -4.00 -9.31
N GLN A 179 -24.35 -2.76 -8.86
CA GLN A 179 -24.86 -2.28 -7.57
C GLN A 179 -26.39 -2.17 -7.59
N PRO A 180 -27.09 -2.53 -6.50
CA PRO A 180 -28.54 -2.43 -6.39
C PRO A 180 -28.99 -0.98 -6.07
N VAL A 181 -28.59 -0.02 -6.90
CA VAL A 181 -28.91 1.40 -6.74
C VAL A 181 -29.33 2.02 -8.07
N LEU A 182 -30.23 3.00 -8.02
CA LEU A 182 -30.59 3.77 -9.20
C LEU A 182 -29.43 4.69 -9.60
N VAL A 183 -28.99 4.57 -10.85
CA VAL A 183 -27.95 5.43 -11.43
C VAL A 183 -28.60 6.72 -11.92
N GLU A 184 -28.27 7.84 -11.28
CA GLU A 184 -28.82 9.16 -11.62
C GLU A 184 -28.04 9.83 -12.75
N LYS A 185 -28.60 10.86 -13.40
CA LYS A 185 -27.89 11.63 -14.44
C LYS A 185 -26.55 12.20 -13.91
N ALA A 186 -26.56 12.74 -12.70
CA ALA A 186 -25.38 13.29 -12.02
C ALA A 186 -24.26 12.26 -11.79
N ASP A 187 -24.57 10.96 -11.73
CA ASP A 187 -23.57 9.91 -11.55
C ASP A 187 -22.72 9.67 -12.82
N ASN A 188 -23.23 10.05 -13.99
CA ASN A 188 -22.49 9.94 -15.27
C ASN A 188 -21.42 11.03 -15.40
N GLU A 189 -21.67 12.21 -14.83
CA GLU A 189 -20.73 13.33 -14.84
C GLU A 189 -19.72 13.26 -13.69
N ARG A 190 -20.08 12.56 -12.61
CA ARG A 190 -19.21 12.41 -11.43
C ARG A 190 -17.99 11.55 -11.77
N PRO A 191 -16.76 12.07 -11.62
CA PRO A 191 -15.55 11.28 -11.79
C PRO A 191 -15.49 10.17 -10.73
N LEU A 192 -15.12 8.96 -11.16
CA LEU A 192 -14.90 7.87 -10.23
C LEU A 192 -13.66 8.14 -9.35
N ALA A 193 -13.82 7.96 -8.04
CA ALA A 193 -12.70 7.87 -7.13
C ALA A 193 -12.82 6.62 -6.25
N PHE A 194 -11.71 5.91 -6.07
CA PHE A 194 -11.61 4.89 -5.04
C PHE A 194 -11.22 5.52 -3.71
N TRP A 195 -11.86 5.08 -2.64
CA TRP A 195 -11.59 5.50 -1.28
C TRP A 195 -10.97 4.34 -0.52
N ILE A 196 -9.68 4.43 -0.26
CA ILE A 196 -8.89 3.37 0.34
C ILE A 196 -8.44 3.83 1.74
N PRO A 197 -8.60 3.02 2.80
CA PRO A 197 -8.02 3.32 4.10
C PRO A 197 -6.55 3.72 3.97
N ALA A 198 -6.18 4.88 4.53
CA ALA A 198 -4.80 5.32 4.60
C ALA A 198 -4.10 4.80 5.86
N PHE A 199 -4.62 3.72 6.43
CA PHE A 199 -4.14 3.08 7.63
C PHE A 199 -4.16 1.56 7.49
N LYS A 200 -3.22 0.90 8.18
CA LYS A 200 -3.13 -0.56 8.20
C LYS A 200 -4.29 -1.17 8.98
N ILE A 201 -4.91 -2.19 8.39
CA ILE A 201 -5.97 -3.00 8.99
C ILE A 201 -5.99 -4.37 8.32
N HIS A 202 -6.59 -5.37 8.97
CA HIS A 202 -6.70 -6.73 8.44
C HIS A 202 -7.29 -6.75 7.01
N PRO A 203 -6.74 -7.54 6.06
CA PRO A 203 -7.11 -7.49 4.63
C PRO A 203 -8.61 -7.60 4.32
N LYS A 204 -9.34 -8.46 5.05
CA LYS A 204 -10.80 -8.60 4.89
C LYS A 204 -11.54 -7.29 5.23
N ALA A 205 -11.18 -6.65 6.34
CA ALA A 205 -11.78 -5.38 6.75
C ALA A 205 -11.35 -4.25 5.80
N PHE A 206 -10.08 -4.24 5.38
CA PHE A 206 -9.56 -3.30 4.39
C PHE A 206 -10.40 -3.29 3.11
N LEU A 207 -10.65 -4.47 2.51
CA LEU A 207 -11.47 -4.58 1.30
C LEU A 207 -12.93 -4.17 1.56
N GLN A 208 -13.53 -4.65 2.65
CA GLN A 208 -14.92 -4.31 3.00
C GLN A 208 -15.13 -2.80 3.16
N ILE A 209 -14.25 -2.14 3.90
CA ILE A 209 -14.31 -0.69 4.12
C ILE A 209 -14.08 0.03 2.78
N SER A 210 -13.03 -0.33 2.04
CA SER A 210 -12.70 0.31 0.75
C SER A 210 -13.88 0.24 -0.22
N THR A 211 -14.51 -0.93 -0.33
CA THR A 211 -15.70 -1.15 -1.18
C THR A 211 -16.86 -0.28 -0.71
N LYS A 212 -17.24 -0.34 0.57
CA LYS A 212 -18.40 0.41 1.07
C LYS A 212 -18.23 1.92 0.93
N VAL A 213 -17.05 2.46 1.26
CA VAL A 213 -16.77 3.89 1.13
C VAL A 213 -16.74 4.32 -0.34
N THR A 214 -16.16 3.50 -1.23
CA THR A 214 -16.15 3.77 -2.68
C THR A 214 -17.56 3.74 -3.28
N THR A 215 -18.39 2.77 -2.92
CA THR A 215 -19.78 2.67 -3.38
C THR A 215 -20.65 3.79 -2.82
N ALA A 216 -20.42 4.22 -1.57
CA ALA A 216 -21.19 5.29 -0.95
C ALA A 216 -20.62 6.69 -1.18
N GLN A 217 -19.62 6.85 -2.05
CA GLN A 217 -18.86 8.10 -2.19
C GLN A 217 -19.71 9.32 -2.56
N LYS A 218 -20.88 9.11 -3.19
CA LYS A 218 -21.80 10.20 -3.55
C LYS A 218 -22.45 10.90 -2.36
N TYR A 219 -22.52 10.23 -1.22
CA TYR A 219 -23.13 10.74 0.01
C TYR A 219 -22.11 11.40 0.94
N ILE A 220 -20.81 11.36 0.61
CA ILE A 220 -19.76 12.01 1.40
C ILE A 220 -19.73 13.50 1.05
N PRO A 221 -19.98 14.41 2.00
CA PRO A 221 -20.01 15.84 1.70
C PRO A 221 -18.61 16.38 1.35
N PRO A 222 -18.54 17.58 0.75
CA PRO A 222 -17.26 18.21 0.46
C PRO A 222 -16.52 18.57 1.76
N GLY A 223 -15.22 18.30 1.78
CA GLY A 223 -14.37 18.67 2.91
C GLY A 223 -13.84 20.10 2.85
N LYS A 224 -13.33 20.56 3.99
CA LYS A 224 -12.66 21.84 4.19
C LYS A 224 -11.19 21.62 4.58
N LYS A 225 -10.37 22.66 4.50
CA LYS A 225 -9.02 22.65 5.09
C LYS A 225 -9.14 23.11 6.54
N ALA A 226 -8.96 22.17 7.46
CA ALA A 226 -8.95 22.38 8.90
C ALA A 226 -8.27 21.15 9.51
N PHE A 227 -7.35 21.31 10.46
CA PHE A 227 -6.74 20.13 11.07
C PHE A 227 -7.78 19.33 11.85
N PRO A 228 -7.81 17.99 11.69
CA PRO A 228 -8.64 17.17 12.54
C PRO A 228 -7.97 17.06 13.91
N GLY A 229 -8.62 17.56 14.97
CA GLY A 229 -8.04 17.52 16.32
C GLY A 229 -7.79 16.10 16.84
N HIS A 230 -8.72 15.18 16.58
CA HIS A 230 -8.62 13.77 16.98
C HIS A 230 -8.60 12.87 15.75
N ALA A 231 -7.42 12.60 15.19
CA ALA A 231 -7.27 11.79 13.99
C ALA A 231 -6.37 10.58 14.17
N TYR A 232 -6.68 9.52 13.45
CA TYR A 232 -5.80 8.37 13.31
C TYR A 232 -4.67 8.66 12.31
N PRO A 233 -3.43 8.19 12.55
CA PRO A 233 -2.31 8.50 11.70
C PRO A 233 -2.40 7.75 10.37
N VAL A 234 -1.69 8.30 9.38
CA VAL A 234 -1.58 7.70 8.05
C VAL A 234 -0.50 6.63 8.10
N THR A 235 -0.87 5.36 8.23
CA THR A 235 0.10 4.23 8.37
C THR A 235 0.21 3.37 7.11
N PHE A 236 -0.56 3.68 6.07
CA PHE A 236 -0.58 2.92 4.81
C PHE A 236 -0.32 3.85 3.61
N PRO A 237 0.72 3.62 2.79
CA PRO A 237 1.13 4.55 1.75
C PRO A 237 0.20 4.53 0.53
N TRP A 238 0.08 5.67 -0.16
CA TRP A 238 -0.81 5.79 -1.32
C TRP A 238 -0.45 4.85 -2.47
N ARG A 239 0.84 4.47 -2.62
CA ARG A 239 1.30 3.56 -3.69
C ARG A 239 0.77 2.15 -3.50
N GLU A 240 0.69 1.68 -2.25
CA GLU A 240 0.08 0.39 -1.91
C GLU A 240 -1.44 0.47 -2.05
N ALA A 241 -2.05 1.59 -1.63
CA ALA A 241 -3.47 1.84 -1.88
C ALA A 241 -3.81 1.83 -3.37
N PHE A 242 -2.91 2.30 -4.24
CA PHE A 242 -3.07 2.26 -5.68
C PHE A 242 -3.00 0.82 -6.24
N GLN A 243 -2.19 -0.06 -5.66
CA GLN A 243 -2.17 -1.49 -6.04
C GLN A 243 -3.50 -2.18 -5.70
N ALA A 244 -4.19 -1.73 -4.65
CA ALA A 244 -5.44 -2.32 -4.20
C ALA A 244 -6.65 -2.06 -5.12
N LEU A 245 -6.58 -1.12 -6.07
CA LEU A 245 -7.77 -0.64 -6.79
C LEU A 245 -8.53 -1.76 -7.53
N LYS A 246 -7.80 -2.66 -8.20
CA LYS A 246 -8.42 -3.80 -8.91
C LYS A 246 -9.07 -4.79 -7.94
N SER A 247 -8.44 -5.04 -6.79
CA SER A 247 -8.99 -5.89 -5.74
C SER A 247 -10.26 -5.27 -5.14
N VAL A 248 -10.30 -3.96 -4.95
CA VAL A 248 -11.49 -3.25 -4.47
C VAL A 248 -12.61 -3.25 -5.52
N LEU A 249 -12.29 -3.04 -6.79
CA LEU A 249 -13.26 -3.17 -7.89
C LEU A 249 -13.87 -4.58 -7.94
N ALA A 250 -13.04 -5.61 -7.83
CA ALA A 250 -13.47 -7.00 -7.79
C ALA A 250 -14.33 -7.31 -6.56
N ALA A 251 -13.95 -6.80 -5.38
CA ALA A 251 -14.69 -6.97 -4.14
C ALA A 251 -16.02 -6.21 -4.12
N ALA A 252 -16.13 -5.10 -4.86
CA ALA A 252 -17.36 -4.35 -5.03
C ALA A 252 -18.39 -5.07 -5.92
N ALA A 253 -17.96 -5.97 -6.79
CA ALA A 253 -18.83 -6.67 -7.71
C ALA A 253 -19.84 -7.57 -7.01
N VAL A 254 -21.13 -7.35 -7.28
CA VAL A 254 -22.19 -8.28 -6.84
C VAL A 254 -22.02 -9.64 -7.52
N SER A 255 -21.66 -9.65 -8.80
CA SER A 255 -21.28 -10.87 -9.54
C SER A 255 -19.81 -10.83 -9.95
N ARG A 256 -19.00 -11.64 -9.26
CA ARG A 256 -17.56 -11.79 -9.54
C ARG A 256 -17.26 -12.31 -10.95
N LYS A 257 -18.18 -13.11 -11.52
CA LYS A 257 -18.03 -13.73 -12.85
C LYS A 257 -17.83 -12.69 -13.96
N ASN A 258 -18.46 -11.52 -13.84
CA ASN A 258 -18.41 -10.49 -14.88
C ASN A 258 -17.17 -9.61 -14.78
N ILE A 259 -16.60 -9.46 -13.59
CA ILE A 259 -15.44 -8.59 -13.36
C ILE A 259 -14.13 -9.31 -13.58
N TYR A 260 -14.02 -10.57 -13.13
CA TYR A 260 -12.74 -11.27 -13.11
C TYR A 260 -12.03 -11.33 -14.48
N PRO A 261 -12.73 -11.59 -15.61
CA PRO A 261 -12.10 -11.58 -16.93
C PRO A 261 -11.57 -10.21 -17.36
N LEU A 262 -12.11 -9.12 -16.81
CA LEU A 262 -11.75 -7.74 -17.18
C LEU A 262 -10.55 -7.22 -16.39
N LEU A 263 -10.27 -7.78 -15.20
CA LEU A 263 -9.20 -7.29 -14.30
C LEU A 263 -7.80 -7.29 -14.94
N PRO A 264 -7.38 -8.33 -15.71
CA PRO A 264 -6.07 -8.30 -16.37
C PRO A 264 -5.96 -7.20 -17.42
N GLY A 265 -7.05 -6.93 -18.15
CA GLY A 265 -7.12 -5.95 -19.23
C GLY A 265 -7.18 -4.50 -18.76
N LEU A 266 -7.67 -4.25 -17.54
CA LEU A 266 -7.82 -2.91 -16.98
C LEU A 266 -6.44 -2.25 -16.77
N ARG A 267 -6.06 -1.32 -17.65
CA ARG A 267 -4.82 -0.54 -17.55
C ARG A 267 -5.10 0.88 -17.08
N ILE A 268 -4.52 1.23 -15.94
CA ILE A 268 -4.60 2.57 -15.36
C ILE A 268 -3.43 3.40 -15.90
N CYS A 269 -3.71 4.52 -16.56
CA CYS A 269 -2.71 5.35 -17.24
C CYS A 269 -2.19 6.49 -16.39
N SER A 270 -3.06 7.10 -15.59
CA SER A 270 -2.73 8.20 -14.71
C SER A 270 -3.52 8.07 -13.42
N ALA A 271 -2.96 8.57 -12.33
CA ALA A 271 -3.58 8.55 -11.03
C ALA A 271 -3.29 9.86 -10.28
N GLY A 272 -4.35 10.49 -9.79
CA GLY A 272 -4.28 11.55 -8.79
C GLY A 272 -4.69 10.99 -7.44
N TYR A 273 -4.10 11.49 -6.36
CA TYR A 273 -4.49 11.13 -5.01
C TYR A 273 -4.59 12.36 -4.12
N ALA A 274 -5.46 12.26 -3.12
CA ALA A 274 -5.60 13.23 -2.07
C ALA A 274 -5.95 12.51 -0.76
N LEU A 275 -5.52 13.07 0.36
CA LEU A 275 -5.89 12.58 1.67
C LEU A 275 -7.25 13.16 2.09
N ARG A 276 -8.09 12.33 2.68
CA ARG A 276 -9.41 12.71 3.20
C ARG A 276 -9.58 12.14 4.59
N TYR A 277 -9.87 13.00 5.56
CA TYR A 277 -10.26 12.56 6.89
C TYR A 277 -11.78 12.49 6.97
N LEU A 278 -12.30 11.28 7.23
CA LEU A 278 -13.72 11.04 7.42
C LEU A 278 -14.04 11.00 8.92
N PRO A 279 -15.11 11.67 9.39
CA PRO A 279 -15.50 11.63 10.79
C PRO A 279 -16.26 10.35 11.12
N PHE A 280 -15.92 9.78 12.27
CA PHE A 280 -16.57 8.64 12.89
C PHE A 280 -17.02 9.02 14.30
N THR A 281 -18.23 8.59 14.66
CA THR A 281 -18.69 8.62 16.05
C THR A 281 -18.12 7.40 16.78
N VAL A 282 -17.48 7.64 17.92
CA VAL A 282 -17.03 6.56 18.81
C VAL A 282 -18.24 5.97 19.53
N ARG A 283 -18.44 4.66 19.39
CA ARG A 283 -19.31 3.82 20.23
C ARG A 283 -18.44 2.76 20.91
N SER A 284 -18.90 2.14 21.99
CA SER A 284 -18.10 1.32 22.91
C SER A 284 -17.02 0.44 22.26
N HIS A 285 -17.33 -0.24 21.16
CA HIS A 285 -16.37 -1.07 20.41
C HIS A 285 -16.22 -0.71 18.93
N ASP A 286 -16.97 0.29 18.47
CA ASP A 286 -17.16 0.58 17.05
C ASP A 286 -17.02 2.06 16.75
N LEU A 287 -16.38 2.35 15.62
CA LEU A 287 -16.35 3.66 14.99
C LEU A 287 -17.38 3.66 13.88
N VAL A 288 -18.43 4.48 14.01
CA VAL A 288 -19.52 4.57 13.03
C VAL A 288 -19.38 5.84 12.20
N GLN A 289 -19.25 5.68 10.87
CA GLN A 289 -19.10 6.82 9.96
C GLN A 289 -20.42 7.63 9.92
N GLN A 290 -20.32 8.96 9.97
CA GLN A 290 -21.48 9.84 10.21
C GLN A 290 -22.41 10.08 9.00
N HIS A 291 -21.96 9.80 7.79
CA HIS A 291 -22.61 10.13 6.51
C HIS A 291 -23.01 8.90 5.68
N ILE A 292 -22.38 7.75 5.91
CA ILE A 292 -22.51 6.52 5.13
C ILE A 292 -22.52 5.30 6.05
N PRO A 293 -23.15 4.17 5.66
CA PRO A 293 -23.29 2.97 6.50
C PRO A 293 -21.99 2.14 6.58
N VAL A 294 -20.94 2.74 7.14
CA VAL A 294 -19.63 2.15 7.35
C VAL A 294 -19.30 2.15 8.83
N THR A 295 -18.87 1.00 9.32
CA THR A 295 -18.45 0.82 10.71
C THR A 295 -17.07 0.16 10.72
N VAL A 296 -16.20 0.61 11.62
CA VAL A 296 -14.86 0.07 11.83
C VAL A 296 -14.75 -0.33 13.30
N VAL A 297 -14.46 -1.60 13.57
CA VAL A 297 -14.25 -2.05 14.95
C VAL A 297 -13.00 -1.38 15.51
N SER A 298 -13.09 -0.72 16.67
CA SER A 298 -11.99 0.05 17.27
C SER A 298 -10.74 -0.82 17.51
N ALA A 299 -10.94 -2.08 17.92
CA ALA A 299 -9.85 -3.04 18.12
C ALA A 299 -9.08 -3.34 16.82
N ALA A 300 -9.74 -3.30 15.66
CA ALA A 300 -9.10 -3.59 14.37
C ALA A 300 -8.04 -2.54 14.00
N LEU A 301 -8.19 -1.29 14.45
CA LEU A 301 -7.17 -0.25 14.30
C LEU A 301 -5.93 -0.56 15.13
N LYS A 302 -6.14 -0.89 16.41
CA LYS A 302 -5.04 -1.22 17.36
C LYS A 302 -4.21 -2.40 16.87
N TYR A 303 -4.86 -3.48 16.42
CA TYR A 303 -4.15 -4.65 15.88
C TYR A 303 -3.57 -4.38 14.49
N GLY A 304 -4.22 -3.54 13.68
CA GLY A 304 -3.75 -3.17 12.35
C GLY A 304 -2.37 -2.52 12.33
N ARG A 305 -2.02 -1.72 13.36
CA ARG A 305 -0.67 -1.12 13.48
C ARG A 305 0.46 -2.13 13.67
N ARG A 306 0.15 -3.38 14.02
CA ARG A 306 1.13 -4.45 14.21
C ARG A 306 1.33 -5.33 12.96
N LEU A 307 0.61 -5.02 11.87
CA LEU A 307 0.72 -5.70 10.58
C LEU A 307 1.85 -5.12 9.72
#